data_AF-A0A0N0A6N0-F1
#
_entry.id   AF-A0A0N0A6N0-F1
#
_cell.length_a   1.000
_cell.length_b   1.000
_cell.length_c   1.000
_cell.angle_alpha   90.00
_cell.angle_beta   90.00
_cell.angle_gamma   90.00
#
_symmetry.space_group_name_H-M   'P 1'
#
loop_
_entity.id
_entity.type
_entity.pdbx_description
1 polymer ?
#
loop_
_entity_poly.entity_id
_entity_poly.type
_entity_poly.pdbx_seq_one_letter_code
_entity_poly.pdbx_strand_id
1 'polypeptide(L)' 'TDHAGQESTLLALYNSVHHFGGIIVTPGFTDPQKFVDGNPYGTSHADGQGTKPVGEITRLAAAIQAERVVKIAASLRTAA' A
#
# COMPACT_ATOMS: atom_id res chain seq x y z
N THR A 1 1.09 -18.71 -3.49
CA THR A 1 -0.07 -18.67 -2.57
C THR A 1 -0.33 -17.21 -2.24
N ASP A 2 -1.54 -16.83 -1.90
CA ASP A 2 -1.87 -15.40 -1.71
C ASP A 2 -1.48 -14.88 -0.31
N HIS A 3 -1.18 -15.76 0.63
CA HIS A 3 -0.82 -15.43 2.02
C HIS A 3 0.68 -15.66 2.35
N ALA A 4 1.57 -15.62 1.36
CA ALA A 4 3.00 -15.87 1.55
C ALA A 4 3.80 -14.63 2.02
N GLY A 5 3.37 -14.00 3.12
CA GLY A 5 4.12 -12.92 3.76
C GLY A 5 3.98 -11.54 3.10
N GLN A 6 2.96 -11.33 2.27
CA GLN A 6 2.67 -10.01 1.67
C GLN A 6 2.39 -8.96 2.75
N GLU A 7 1.54 -9.28 3.72
CA GLU A 7 1.20 -8.38 4.83
C GLU A 7 2.37 -8.20 5.81
N SER A 8 3.04 -9.27 6.20
CA SER A 8 4.14 -9.21 7.17
C SER A 8 5.36 -8.45 6.63
N THR A 9 5.62 -8.52 5.32
CA THR A 9 6.69 -7.73 4.68
C THR A 9 6.41 -6.24 4.78
N LEU A 10 5.15 -5.81 4.54
CA LEU A 10 4.76 -4.41 4.68
C LEU A 10 4.87 -3.94 6.14
N LEU A 11 4.39 -4.75 7.09
CA LEU A 11 4.52 -4.45 8.52
C LEU A 11 5.99 -4.35 8.96
N ALA A 12 6.85 -5.26 8.50
CA ALA A 12 8.27 -5.22 8.79
C ALA A 12 8.96 -3.99 8.17
N LEU A 13 8.60 -3.61 6.94
CA LEU A 13 9.08 -2.39 6.30
C LEU A 13 8.73 -1.15 7.13
N TYR A 14 7.52 -1.11 7.71
CA TYR A 14 7.09 0.03 8.52
C TYR A 14 7.92 0.24 9.78
N ASN A 15 8.56 -0.78 10.34
CA ASN A 15 9.53 -0.57 11.43
C ASN A 15 10.62 0.42 11.01
N SER A 16 11.13 0.34 9.78
CA SER A 16 12.14 1.26 9.29
C SER A 16 11.61 2.70 9.19
N VAL A 17 10.36 2.88 8.75
CA VAL A 17 9.72 4.21 8.69
C VAL A 17 9.63 4.84 10.08
N HIS A 18 9.29 4.05 11.11
CA HIS A 18 9.31 4.54 12.49
C HIS A 18 10.70 5.01 12.92
N HIS A 19 11.75 4.25 12.60
CA HIS A 19 13.13 4.61 12.95
C HIS A 19 13.63 5.89 12.26
N PHE A 20 13.07 6.24 11.10
CA PHE A 20 13.37 7.51 10.43
C PHE A 20 12.60 8.70 11.02
N GLY A 21 11.76 8.50 12.04
CA GLY A 21 10.81 9.52 12.50
C GLY A 21 9.74 9.84 11.46
N GLY A 22 9.49 8.93 10.52
CA GLY A 22 8.56 9.12 9.41
C GLY A 22 7.10 8.95 9.83
N ILE A 23 6.20 9.44 8.99
CA ILE A 23 4.75 9.27 9.13
C ILE A 23 4.30 8.15 8.18
N ILE A 24 3.66 7.13 8.73
CA ILE A 24 3.13 6.00 7.93
C ILE A 24 1.75 6.36 7.38
N VAL A 25 1.61 6.23 6.07
CA VAL A 25 0.38 6.54 5.32
C VAL A 25 -0.02 5.30 4.50
N THR A 26 -0.67 4.32 5.14
CA THR A 26 -1.19 3.12 4.47
C THR A 26 -2.48 3.40 3.70
N PRO A 27 -2.91 2.58 2.72
CA PRO A 27 -4.18 2.79 2.03
C PRO A 27 -5.38 2.51 2.95
N GLY A 28 -5.28 1.56 3.87
CA GLY A 28 -6.44 1.08 4.64
C GLY A 28 -7.59 0.64 3.72
N PHE A 29 -8.82 0.76 4.23
CA PHE A 29 -10.05 0.58 3.46
C PHE A 29 -10.73 1.94 3.20
N THR A 30 -9.94 2.95 2.79
CA THR A 30 -10.47 4.32 2.55
C THR A 30 -11.23 4.48 1.24
N ASP A 31 -11.20 3.46 0.38
CA ASP A 31 -11.91 3.40 -0.89
C ASP A 31 -12.58 2.02 -1.02
N PRO A 32 -13.84 1.91 -1.51
CA PRO A 32 -14.52 0.62 -1.71
C PRO A 32 -13.72 -0.40 -2.53
N GLN A 33 -12.90 0.05 -3.48
CA GLN A 33 -12.06 -0.82 -4.30
C GLN A 33 -10.95 -1.49 -3.49
N LYS A 34 -10.57 -0.95 -2.33
CA LYS A 34 -9.59 -1.60 -1.45
C LYS A 34 -10.12 -2.87 -0.80
N PHE A 35 -11.43 -3.10 -0.77
CA PHE A 35 -12.01 -4.39 -0.35
C PHE A 35 -11.80 -5.49 -1.39
N VAL A 36 -11.58 -5.13 -2.67
CA VAL A 36 -11.32 -6.10 -3.74
C VAL A 36 -9.88 -6.63 -3.67
N ASP A 37 -8.90 -5.75 -3.44
CA ASP A 37 -7.50 -6.14 -3.19
C ASP A 37 -7.29 -6.72 -1.77
N GLY A 38 -8.03 -6.20 -0.77
CA GLY A 38 -8.12 -6.78 0.56
C GLY A 38 -6.97 -6.47 1.52
N ASN A 39 -5.90 -5.79 1.10
CA ASN A 39 -4.76 -5.52 1.97
C ASN A 39 -4.76 -4.07 2.51
N PRO A 40 -5.07 -3.84 3.80
CA PRO A 40 -5.11 -2.48 4.36
C PRO A 40 -3.70 -1.93 4.62
N TYR A 41 -2.69 -2.79 4.74
CA TYR A 41 -1.32 -2.37 5.02
C TYR A 41 -0.71 -1.72 3.78
N GLY A 42 -0.96 -2.25 2.59
CA GLY A 42 -0.42 -1.74 1.33
C GLY A 42 -0.78 -2.66 0.17
N THR A 43 -0.63 -2.17 -1.05
CA THR A 43 -0.90 -2.94 -2.26
C THR A 43 0.15 -4.04 -2.43
N SER A 44 -0.28 -5.25 -2.78
CA SER A 44 0.60 -6.40 -3.04
C SER A 44 0.13 -7.20 -4.25
N HIS A 45 1.05 -7.97 -4.86
CA HIS A 45 0.77 -8.80 -6.03
C HIS A 45 1.53 -10.12 -5.96
N ALA A 46 0.82 -11.24 -6.12
CA ALA A 46 1.43 -12.54 -6.30
C ALA A 46 1.78 -12.74 -7.79
N ASP A 47 3.06 -12.63 -8.12
CA ASP A 47 3.57 -12.71 -9.49
C ASP A 47 3.47 -14.12 -10.12
N GLY A 48 3.21 -15.14 -9.31
CA GLY A 48 3.14 -16.54 -9.77
C GLY A 48 4.45 -17.00 -10.41
N GLN A 49 5.61 -16.58 -9.90
CA GLN A 49 6.92 -16.82 -10.51
C GLN A 49 6.98 -16.29 -11.96
N GLY A 50 6.52 -15.05 -12.14
CA GLY A 50 6.45 -14.37 -13.44
C GLY A 50 5.29 -14.79 -14.36
N THR A 51 4.45 -15.76 -13.98
CA THR A 51 3.33 -16.21 -14.82
C THR A 51 2.05 -15.38 -14.67
N LYS A 52 1.97 -14.55 -13.62
CA LYS A 52 0.83 -13.68 -13.33
C LYS A 52 1.24 -12.22 -13.52
N PRO A 53 0.90 -11.58 -14.65
CA PRO A 53 1.16 -10.16 -14.84
C PRO A 53 0.32 -9.33 -13.85
N VAL A 54 0.77 -8.11 -13.58
CA VAL A 54 0.02 -7.15 -12.76
C VAL A 54 -1.32 -6.85 -13.45
N GLY A 55 -2.41 -7.12 -12.74
CA GLY A 55 -3.79 -6.91 -13.21
C GLY A 55 -4.35 -5.54 -12.84
N GLU A 56 -5.57 -5.27 -13.28
CA GLU A 56 -6.23 -3.97 -13.04
C GLU A 56 -6.53 -3.72 -11.56
N ILE A 57 -6.94 -4.76 -10.82
CA ILE A 57 -7.22 -4.67 -9.38
C ILE A 57 -6.00 -4.13 -8.63
N THR A 58 -4.82 -4.69 -8.91
CA THR A 58 -3.56 -4.25 -8.30
C THR A 58 -3.18 -2.83 -8.73
N ARG A 59 -3.36 -2.47 -10.01
CA ARG A 59 -3.08 -1.11 -10.49
C ARG A 59 -3.97 -0.08 -9.80
N LEU A 60 -5.26 -0.39 -9.64
CA LEU A 60 -6.22 0.47 -8.98
C LEU A 60 -5.91 0.62 -7.49
N ALA A 61 -5.61 -0.49 -6.79
CA ALA A 61 -5.19 -0.44 -5.39
C ALA A 61 -3.91 0.41 -5.20
N ALA A 62 -2.93 0.27 -6.11
CA ALA A 62 -1.71 1.07 -6.09
C ALA A 62 -2.00 2.56 -6.34
N ALA A 63 -2.91 2.89 -7.27
CA ALA A 63 -3.32 4.26 -7.54
C ALA A 63 -3.98 4.91 -6.32
N ILE A 64 -4.92 4.21 -5.66
CA ILE A 64 -5.58 4.67 -4.42
C ILE A 64 -4.57 4.92 -3.31
N GLN A 65 -3.62 3.99 -3.13
CA GLN A 65 -2.55 4.15 -2.15
C GLN A 65 -1.68 5.38 -2.47
N ALA A 66 -1.24 5.53 -3.71
CA ALA A 66 -0.40 6.64 -4.15
C ALA A 66 -1.11 7.99 -3.98
N GLU A 67 -2.37 8.08 -4.38
CA GLU A 67 -3.19 9.29 -4.22
C GLU A 67 -3.26 9.70 -2.74
N ARG A 68 -3.53 8.76 -1.84
CA ARG A 68 -3.57 9.03 -0.40
C ARG A 68 -2.24 9.53 0.13
N VAL A 69 -1.13 8.89 -0.25
CA VAL A 69 0.22 9.31 0.17
C VAL A 69 0.52 10.74 -0.32
N VAL A 70 0.29 11.02 -1.60
CA VAL A 70 0.52 12.35 -2.19
C VAL A 70 -0.35 13.41 -1.52
N LYS A 71 -1.63 13.11 -1.27
CA LYS A 71 -2.54 14.03 -0.58
C LYS A 71 -2.06 14.39 0.81
N ILE A 72 -1.68 13.39 1.63
CA ILE A 72 -1.19 13.65 2.99
C ILE A 72 0.14 14.41 2.97
N ALA A 73 1.07 14.03 2.09
CA ALA A 73 2.34 14.74 1.94
C ALA A 73 2.14 16.20 1.52
N ALA A 74 1.23 16.47 0.59
CA ALA A 74 0.88 17.83 0.17
C ALA A 74 0.29 18.63 1.33
N SER A 75 -0.67 18.07 2.08
CA SER A 75 -1.27 18.73 3.26
C SER A 75 -0.24 19.08 4.33
N LEU A 76 0.69 18.16 4.62
CA LEU A 76 1.77 18.41 5.59
C LEU A 76 2.74 19.49 5.09
N ARG A 77 3.08 19.47 3.80
CA ARG A 77 3.94 20.49 3.19
C ARG A 77 3.31 21.88 3.23
N THR A 78 1.99 21.99 3.06
CA THR A 78 1.28 23.28 3.10
C THR A 78 1.07 23.81 4.51
N ALA A 79 1.13 22.95 5.53
CA ALA A 79 0.96 23.33 6.93
C ALA A 79 2.27 23.81 7.59
N ALA A 80 3.41 23.55 6.95
CA ALA A 80 4.73 24.07 7.31
C ALA A 80 4.99 25.42 6.63
#